data_AF-A0A5B7T4G3-F1
#
_entry.id   AF-A0A5B7T4G3-F1
#
_cell.length_a   1.000
_cell.length_b   1.000
_cell.length_c   1.000
_cell.angle_alpha   90.00
_cell.angle_beta   90.00
_cell.angle_gamma   90.00
#
_symmetry.space_group_name_H-M   'P 1'
#
loop_
_entity.id
_entity.type
_entity.pdbx_description
1 polymer ?
#
loop_
_entity_poly.entity_id
_entity_poly.type
_entity_poly.pdbx_seq_one_letter_code
_entity_poly.pdbx_strand_id
1 'polypeptide(L)'
;MNNLGDILRETRQQQQISQSEISEDICSQSTLSEIEHNKYIPNMKLLINLCERLAVDFDDLCLVGSFQICREKYFNQKAASFYRKRKYQQLQAFLNRPTVLETVQNDEQTQAYYFYLALCSLHLDRGFDKAKEYLKLSLACSTNGRKQKTLTRLGNITLAYVYAQQGLKTSTFDQIKLAFRHLEKTNYNENLNLLFYIAALSYFHISKFDLAIQTLEKGINFALSNNSHFMMINSLYLMANIAEIVKEENHSLTLKSYNIFNSFIQQPFEEAT
;
A
#
# COMPACT_ATOMS: atom_id res chain seq x y z
N MET A 1 -4.79 4.60 21.44
CA MET A 1 -4.96 3.73 20.26
C MET A 1 -5.72 4.56 19.25
N ASN A 2 -5.14 4.87 18.09
CA ASN A 2 -5.91 5.50 17.02
C ASN A 2 -6.89 4.44 16.50
N ASN A 3 -8.16 4.73 16.67
CA ASN A 3 -9.24 3.90 16.17
C ASN A 3 -9.60 4.37 14.75
N LEU A 4 -10.50 3.65 14.06
CA LEU A 4 -10.94 3.96 12.70
C LEU A 4 -11.29 5.46 12.52
N GLY A 5 -12.03 6.03 13.47
CA GLY A 5 -12.44 7.43 13.43
C GLY A 5 -11.27 8.40 13.38
N ASP A 6 -10.22 8.13 14.17
CA ASP A 6 -9.02 8.97 14.17
C ASP A 6 -8.31 8.92 12.82
N ILE A 7 -8.20 7.73 12.21
CA ILE A 7 -7.55 7.54 10.91
C ILE A 7 -8.32 8.28 9.81
N LEU A 8 -9.65 8.18 9.80
CA LEU A 8 -10.51 8.91 8.87
C LEU A 8 -10.35 10.42 9.02
N ARG A 9 -10.42 10.91 10.27
CA ARG A 9 -10.27 12.34 10.58
C ARG A 9 -8.91 12.86 10.16
N GLU A 10 -7.83 12.16 10.51
CA GLU A 10 -6.45 12.53 10.19
C GLU A 10 -6.25 12.56 8.66
N THR A 11 -6.75 11.55 7.94
CA THR A 11 -6.68 11.51 6.47
C THR A 11 -7.41 12.70 5.85
N ARG A 12 -8.65 12.95 6.28
CA ARG A 12 -9.45 14.08 5.79
C ARG A 12 -8.76 15.42 6.04
N GLN A 13 -8.24 15.62 7.25
CA GLN A 13 -7.52 16.85 7.62
C GLN A 13 -6.23 17.04 6.82
N GLN A 14 -5.50 15.97 6.54
CA GLN A 14 -4.30 16.01 5.68
C GLN A 14 -4.64 16.41 4.24
N GLN A 15 -5.81 16.01 3.74
CA GLN A 15 -6.31 16.42 2.43
C GLN A 15 -7.00 17.81 2.43
N GLN A 16 -7.12 18.44 3.60
CA GLN A 16 -7.79 19.75 3.79
C GLN A 16 -9.26 19.78 3.36
N ILE A 17 -9.96 18.64 3.46
CA ILE A 17 -11.39 18.53 3.10
C ILE A 17 -12.25 18.70 4.36
N SER A 18 -13.40 19.34 4.25
CA SER A 18 -14.36 19.52 5.37
C SER A 18 -15.22 18.26 5.61
N GLN A 19 -15.82 18.15 6.79
CA GLN A 19 -16.76 17.05 7.07
C GLN A 19 -18.00 17.12 6.16
N SER A 20 -18.50 18.32 5.86
CA SER A 20 -19.63 18.50 4.94
C SER A 20 -19.33 17.97 3.54
N GLU A 21 -18.15 18.25 3.00
CA GLU A 21 -17.75 17.78 1.66
C GLU A 21 -17.58 16.26 1.59
N ILE A 22 -17.04 15.63 2.65
CA ILE A 22 -16.91 14.17 2.69
C ILE A 22 -18.25 13.47 2.91
N SER A 23 -19.16 14.06 3.69
CA SER A 23 -20.44 13.42 4.05
C SER A 23 -21.56 13.64 3.03
N GLU A 24 -21.45 14.63 2.15
CA GLU A 24 -22.46 14.94 1.12
C GLU A 24 -22.86 13.69 0.30
N ASP A 25 -24.16 13.44 0.23
CA ASP A 25 -24.80 12.25 -0.39
C ASP A 25 -24.37 10.88 0.15
N ILE A 26 -23.65 10.84 1.28
CA ILE A 26 -23.16 9.60 1.92
C ILE A 26 -23.78 9.41 3.31
N CYS A 27 -23.72 10.43 4.17
CA CYS A 27 -24.32 10.43 5.50
C CYS A 27 -24.52 11.88 6.01
N SER A 28 -25.08 12.05 7.21
CA SER A 28 -25.14 13.40 7.80
C SER A 28 -23.75 13.84 8.29
N GLN A 29 -23.48 15.15 8.27
CA GLN A 29 -22.25 15.71 8.85
C GLN A 29 -22.08 15.33 10.33
N SER A 30 -23.18 15.28 11.08
CA SER A 30 -23.19 14.80 12.48
C SER A 30 -22.75 13.35 12.58
N THR A 31 -23.25 12.46 11.71
CA THR A 31 -22.85 11.06 11.67
C THR A 31 -21.35 10.93 11.37
N LEU A 32 -20.82 11.66 10.38
CA LEU A 32 -19.38 11.66 10.11
C LEU A 32 -18.59 12.16 11.32
N SER A 33 -19.06 13.20 12.01
CA SER A 33 -18.41 13.68 13.22
C SER A 33 -18.40 12.63 14.34
N GLU A 34 -19.49 11.89 14.53
CA GLU A 34 -19.54 10.78 15.49
C GLU A 34 -18.58 9.65 15.13
N ILE A 35 -18.45 9.33 13.83
CA ILE A 35 -17.45 8.38 13.32
C ILE A 35 -16.04 8.86 13.67
N GLU A 36 -15.70 10.09 13.30
CA GLU A 36 -14.36 10.68 13.51
C GLU A 36 -13.98 10.82 14.99
N HIS A 37 -14.96 10.83 15.90
CA HIS A 37 -14.76 10.83 17.35
C HIS A 37 -14.91 9.45 17.99
N ASN A 38 -14.97 8.39 17.19
CA ASN A 38 -15.14 7.00 17.63
C ASN A 38 -16.40 6.76 18.50
N LYS A 39 -17.44 7.56 18.30
CA LYS A 39 -18.74 7.43 18.96
C LYS A 39 -19.72 6.55 18.17
N TYR A 40 -19.53 6.47 16.85
CA TYR A 40 -20.32 5.64 15.96
C TYR A 40 -19.40 4.82 15.06
N ILE A 41 -19.66 3.53 14.93
CA ILE A 41 -18.91 2.64 14.03
C ILE A 41 -19.71 2.53 12.72
N PRO A 42 -19.16 2.96 11.57
CA PRO A 42 -19.86 2.85 10.29
C PRO A 42 -19.93 1.39 9.84
N ASN A 43 -21.02 1.02 9.15
CA ASN A 43 -21.07 -0.23 8.40
C ASN A 43 -20.08 -0.19 7.22
N MET A 44 -19.79 -1.36 6.62
CA MET A 44 -18.75 -1.49 5.60
C MET A 44 -19.03 -0.66 4.35
N LYS A 45 -20.28 -0.63 3.90
CA LYS A 45 -20.70 0.17 2.75
C LYS A 45 -20.49 1.67 2.98
N LEU A 46 -20.84 2.17 4.16
CA LEU A 46 -20.60 3.56 4.55
C LEU A 46 -19.09 3.87 4.57
N LEU A 47 -18.27 2.99 5.15
CA LEU A 47 -16.82 3.17 5.18
C LEU A 47 -16.20 3.18 3.77
N ILE A 48 -16.62 2.25 2.90
CA ILE A 48 -16.20 2.20 1.50
C ILE A 48 -16.52 3.52 0.80
N ASN A 49 -17.76 4.01 0.90
CA ASN A 49 -18.18 5.26 0.28
C ASN A 49 -17.35 6.47 0.78
N LEU A 50 -17.05 6.52 2.08
CA LEU A 50 -16.20 7.58 2.65
C LEU A 50 -14.75 7.51 2.12
N CYS A 51 -14.17 6.31 2.02
CA CYS A 51 -12.84 6.10 1.45
C CYS A 51 -12.77 6.46 -0.04
N GLU A 52 -13.79 6.11 -0.81
CA GLU A 52 -13.92 6.48 -2.22
C GLU A 52 -14.00 8.01 -2.38
N ARG A 53 -14.77 8.69 -1.54
CA ARG A 53 -14.85 10.16 -1.53
C ARG A 53 -13.52 10.82 -1.15
N LEU A 54 -12.72 10.19 -0.29
CA LEU A 54 -11.35 10.59 0.04
C LEU A 54 -10.33 10.24 -1.08
N ALA A 55 -10.80 9.76 -2.23
CA ALA A 55 -9.99 9.38 -3.39
C ALA A 55 -8.84 8.41 -3.03
N VAL A 56 -9.10 7.48 -2.10
CA VAL A 56 -8.11 6.49 -1.69
C VAL A 56 -7.95 5.45 -2.80
N ASP A 57 -6.75 5.38 -3.37
CA ASP A 57 -6.42 4.45 -4.44
C ASP A 57 -6.32 3.00 -3.90
N PHE A 58 -7.08 2.08 -4.50
CA PHE A 58 -7.16 0.68 -4.09
C PHE A 58 -5.94 -0.14 -4.53
N ASP A 59 -5.23 0.31 -5.55
CA ASP A 59 -4.00 -0.31 -6.06
C ASP A 59 -2.79 0.61 -5.80
N ASP A 60 -2.74 1.25 -4.63
CA ASP A 60 -1.69 2.23 -4.32
C ASP A 60 -0.34 1.56 -4.03
N LEU A 61 0.53 1.51 -5.03
CA LEU A 61 1.91 1.04 -4.90
C LEU A 61 2.90 2.20 -4.72
N CYS A 62 2.43 3.41 -4.41
CA CYS A 62 3.28 4.60 -4.42
C CYS A 62 4.16 4.70 -3.17
N LEU A 63 5.43 5.05 -3.39
CA LEU A 63 6.38 5.38 -2.33
C LEU A 63 6.09 6.79 -1.78
N VAL A 64 6.23 6.95 -0.46
CA VAL A 64 6.26 8.27 0.19
C VAL A 64 7.64 8.93 0.05
N GLY A 65 8.73 8.14 0.11
CA GLY A 65 10.11 8.60 -0.01
C GLY A 65 10.79 8.14 -1.30
N SER A 66 11.62 9.00 -1.91
CA SER A 66 12.35 8.69 -3.16
C SER A 66 13.73 8.09 -2.92
N PHE A 67 14.17 7.20 -3.81
CA PHE A 67 15.53 6.66 -3.87
C PHE A 67 16.36 7.37 -4.93
N GLN A 68 17.68 7.48 -4.71
CA GLN A 68 18.58 8.05 -5.70
C GLN A 68 18.87 7.05 -6.81
N ILE A 69 18.67 7.47 -8.05
CA ILE A 69 18.90 6.67 -9.26
C ILE A 69 20.30 6.87 -9.84
N CYS A 70 21.00 7.94 -9.46
CA CYS A 70 22.28 8.34 -10.06
C CYS A 70 23.07 9.28 -9.14
N ARG A 71 24.30 9.63 -9.51
CA ARG A 71 25.12 10.60 -8.75
C ARG A 71 24.62 12.05 -8.83
N GLU A 72 23.91 12.42 -9.89
CA GLU A 72 23.55 13.81 -10.17
C GLU A 72 22.30 14.24 -9.39
N LYS A 73 22.47 15.20 -8.48
CA LYS A 73 21.37 15.69 -7.61
C LYS A 73 20.17 16.21 -8.42
N TYR A 74 20.43 16.95 -9.50
CA TYR A 74 19.37 17.50 -10.36
C TYR A 74 18.54 16.39 -11.01
N PHE A 75 19.17 15.33 -11.51
CA PHE A 75 18.45 14.21 -12.12
C PHE A 75 17.61 13.44 -11.11
N ASN A 76 18.13 13.20 -9.90
CA ASN A 76 17.35 12.59 -8.81
C ASN A 76 16.12 13.42 -8.44
N GLN A 77 16.27 14.74 -8.32
CA GLN A 77 15.14 15.65 -8.03
C GLN A 77 14.10 15.65 -9.15
N LYS A 78 14.55 15.61 -10.41
CA LYS A 78 13.67 15.57 -11.57
C LYS A 78 12.89 14.26 -11.67
N ALA A 79 13.55 13.13 -11.45
CA ALA A 79 12.89 11.82 -11.39
C ALA A 79 11.86 11.77 -10.26
N ALA A 80 12.22 12.20 -9.05
CA ALA A 80 11.30 12.28 -7.92
C ALA A 80 10.11 13.21 -8.18
N SER A 81 10.33 14.32 -8.90
CA SER A 81 9.25 15.25 -9.30
C SER A 81 8.28 14.60 -10.28
N PHE A 82 8.76 13.90 -11.31
CA PHE A 82 7.88 13.16 -12.21
C PHE A 82 7.11 12.06 -11.46
N TYR A 83 7.79 11.31 -10.61
CA TYR A 83 7.17 10.24 -9.81
C TYR A 83 6.03 10.78 -8.93
N ARG A 84 6.30 11.80 -8.10
CA ARG A 84 5.29 12.39 -7.19
C ARG A 84 4.10 12.99 -7.93
N LYS A 85 4.30 13.50 -9.14
CA LYS A 85 3.23 14.04 -9.99
C LYS A 85 2.51 12.96 -10.82
N ARG A 86 2.78 11.67 -10.55
CA ARG A 86 2.26 10.51 -11.30
C ARG A 86 2.50 10.59 -12.82
N LYS A 87 3.60 11.24 -13.20
CA LYS A 87 4.02 11.49 -14.58
C LYS A 87 4.86 10.34 -15.13
N TYR A 88 4.30 9.13 -15.14
CA TYR A 88 5.05 7.89 -15.41
C TYR A 88 5.63 7.79 -16.83
N GLN A 89 4.92 8.30 -17.84
CA GLN A 89 5.43 8.40 -19.22
C GLN A 89 6.69 9.28 -19.28
N GLN A 90 6.63 10.47 -18.66
CA GLN A 90 7.78 11.38 -18.64
C GLN A 90 8.92 10.83 -17.77
N LEU A 91 8.61 10.14 -16.68
CA LEU A 91 9.60 9.47 -15.84
C LEU A 91 10.34 8.39 -16.65
N GLN A 92 9.62 7.48 -17.30
CA GLN A 92 10.22 6.42 -18.11
C GLN A 92 11.07 6.99 -19.24
N ALA A 93 10.56 7.99 -19.98
CA ALA A 93 11.31 8.65 -21.05
C ALA A 93 12.55 9.40 -20.53
N PHE A 94 12.49 9.95 -19.30
CA PHE A 94 13.64 10.59 -18.66
C PHE A 94 14.70 9.58 -18.23
N LEU A 95 14.30 8.48 -17.60
CA LEU A 95 15.19 7.41 -17.14
C LEU A 95 15.95 6.77 -18.30
N ASN A 96 15.31 6.56 -19.45
CA ASN A 96 15.91 5.94 -20.63
C ASN A 96 16.85 6.87 -21.43
N ARG A 97 17.13 8.10 -20.97
CA ARG A 97 18.08 8.99 -21.67
C ARG A 97 19.52 8.49 -21.46
N PRO A 98 20.36 8.44 -22.52
CA PRO A 98 21.77 8.07 -22.37
C PRO A 98 22.50 8.90 -21.30
N THR A 99 22.22 10.20 -21.26
CA THR A 99 22.82 11.12 -20.27
C THR A 99 22.44 10.81 -18.83
N VAL A 100 21.30 10.17 -18.57
CA VAL A 100 20.92 9.71 -17.23
C VAL A 100 21.60 8.38 -16.92
N LEU A 101 21.57 7.44 -17.87
CA LEU A 101 22.20 6.12 -17.75
C LEU A 101 23.70 6.20 -17.44
N GLU A 102 24.43 7.09 -18.10
CA GLU A 102 25.87 7.32 -17.86
C GLU A 102 26.20 7.80 -16.44
N THR A 103 25.19 8.30 -15.71
CA THR A 103 25.35 8.80 -14.33
C THR A 103 24.95 7.79 -13.25
N VAL A 104 24.51 6.59 -13.65
CA VAL A 104 24.24 5.46 -12.77
C VAL A 104 25.55 4.70 -12.55
N GLN A 105 26.08 4.71 -11.33
CA GLN A 105 27.48 4.31 -11.09
C GLN A 105 27.67 3.12 -10.14
N ASN A 106 26.65 2.75 -9.38
CA ASN A 106 26.77 1.69 -8.38
C ASN A 106 25.50 0.85 -8.29
N ASP A 107 25.62 -0.32 -7.65
CA ASP A 107 24.55 -1.30 -7.53
C ASP A 107 23.28 -0.76 -6.88
N GLU A 108 23.40 0.14 -5.90
CA GLU A 108 22.24 0.75 -5.23
C GLU A 108 21.48 1.71 -6.15
N GLN A 109 22.21 2.51 -6.94
CA GLN A 109 21.63 3.37 -7.97
C GLN A 109 21.01 2.55 -9.09
N THR A 110 21.67 1.49 -9.54
CA THR A 110 21.15 0.56 -10.56
C THR A 110 19.89 -0.15 -10.07
N GLN A 111 19.88 -0.58 -8.80
CA GLN A 111 18.70 -1.16 -8.17
C GLN A 111 17.52 -0.17 -8.19
N ALA A 112 17.75 1.08 -7.79
CA ALA A 112 16.71 2.12 -7.78
C ALA A 112 16.23 2.44 -9.19
N TYR A 113 17.14 2.55 -10.16
CA TYR A 113 16.83 2.78 -11.57
C TYR A 113 15.84 1.73 -12.11
N TYR A 114 16.16 0.45 -11.98
CA TYR A 114 15.28 -0.62 -12.44
C TYR A 114 13.97 -0.69 -11.65
N PHE A 115 14.02 -0.39 -10.34
CA PHE A 115 12.80 -0.32 -9.54
C PHE A 115 11.82 0.75 -10.06
N TYR A 116 12.31 1.96 -10.39
CA TYR A 116 11.46 3.00 -10.96
C TYR A 116 10.93 2.65 -12.35
N LEU A 117 11.70 1.95 -13.19
CA LEU A 117 11.20 1.44 -14.47
C LEU A 117 10.10 0.39 -14.30
N ALA A 118 10.22 -0.48 -13.29
CA ALA A 118 9.17 -1.42 -12.95
C ALA A 118 7.88 -0.68 -12.55
N LEU A 119 7.97 0.30 -11.66
CA LEU A 119 6.82 1.12 -11.27
C LEU A 119 6.19 1.83 -12.48
N CYS A 120 6.98 2.40 -13.38
CA CYS A 120 6.45 2.99 -14.61
C CYS A 120 5.68 1.96 -15.45
N SER A 121 6.20 0.74 -15.57
CA SER A 121 5.57 -0.33 -16.36
C SER A 121 4.24 -0.79 -15.76
N LEU A 122 4.13 -0.81 -14.42
CA LEU A 122 2.88 -1.12 -13.71
C LEU A 122 1.80 -0.06 -13.96
N HIS A 123 2.17 1.22 -14.01
CA HIS A 123 1.19 2.31 -14.13
C HIS A 123 0.83 2.71 -15.57
N LEU A 124 1.64 2.39 -16.58
CA LEU A 124 1.37 2.80 -17.96
C LEU A 124 0.54 1.77 -18.74
N ASP A 125 0.89 0.49 -18.63
CA ASP A 125 0.26 -0.56 -19.44
C ASP A 125 -0.22 -1.75 -18.58
N ARG A 126 -0.19 -1.62 -17.25
CA ARG A 126 -0.26 -2.78 -16.32
C ARG A 126 0.63 -3.93 -16.80
N GLY A 127 1.80 -3.57 -17.34
CA GLY A 127 2.71 -4.49 -18.03
C GLY A 127 3.44 -5.39 -17.04
N PHE A 128 2.73 -6.36 -16.47
CA PHE A 128 3.22 -7.23 -15.41
C PHE A 128 4.49 -8.00 -15.81
N ASP A 129 4.61 -8.42 -17.07
CA ASP A 129 5.82 -9.12 -17.53
C ASP A 129 7.05 -8.20 -17.56
N LYS A 130 6.91 -7.00 -18.11
CA LYS A 130 8.00 -6.01 -18.14
C LYS A 130 8.35 -5.52 -16.74
N ALA A 131 7.35 -5.31 -15.89
CA ALA A 131 7.56 -4.96 -14.49
C ALA A 131 8.31 -6.08 -13.75
N LYS A 132 7.93 -7.35 -13.95
CA LYS A 132 8.61 -8.53 -13.39
C LYS A 132 10.07 -8.59 -13.82
N GLU A 133 10.37 -8.35 -15.10
CA GLU A 133 11.75 -8.31 -15.61
C GLU A 133 12.57 -7.22 -14.91
N TYR A 134 12.06 -5.99 -14.87
CA TYR A 134 12.75 -4.89 -14.20
C TYR A 134 12.91 -5.12 -12.69
N LEU A 135 11.92 -5.71 -12.01
CA LEU A 135 12.05 -6.06 -10.59
C LEU A 135 13.13 -7.12 -10.37
N LYS A 136 13.22 -8.12 -11.24
CA LYS A 136 14.30 -9.13 -11.17
C LYS A 136 15.67 -8.50 -11.38
N LEU A 137 15.82 -7.60 -12.35
CA LEU A 137 17.06 -6.85 -12.57
C LEU A 137 17.41 -5.97 -11.34
N SER A 138 16.42 -5.26 -10.79
CA SER A 138 16.58 -4.47 -9.57
C SER A 138 17.07 -5.34 -8.40
N LEU A 139 16.44 -6.49 -8.16
CA LEU A 139 16.80 -7.39 -7.07
C LEU A 139 18.16 -8.07 -7.26
N ALA A 140 18.57 -8.33 -8.51
CA ALA A 140 19.91 -8.85 -8.81
C ALA A 140 21.03 -7.85 -8.45
N CYS A 141 20.74 -6.55 -8.47
CA CYS A 141 21.65 -5.50 -8.01
C CYS A 141 21.65 -5.32 -6.49
N SER A 142 20.84 -6.06 -5.73
CA SER A 142 20.85 -5.92 -4.27
C SER A 142 22.16 -6.43 -3.69
N THR A 143 22.87 -5.57 -2.96
CA THR A 143 24.15 -5.95 -2.33
C THR A 143 23.92 -7.05 -1.30
N ASN A 144 24.75 -8.11 -1.32
CA ASN A 144 24.77 -9.25 -0.38
C ASN A 144 25.25 -8.87 1.04
N GLY A 145 24.78 -7.74 1.58
CA GLY A 145 25.02 -7.35 2.96
C GLY A 145 24.22 -8.22 3.93
N ARG A 146 24.70 -8.36 5.18
CA ARG A 146 24.00 -9.11 6.24
C ARG A 146 22.60 -8.55 6.59
N LYS A 147 22.27 -7.33 6.16
CA LYS A 147 20.99 -6.65 6.38
C LYS A 147 20.37 -6.23 5.05
N GLN A 148 19.11 -6.61 4.85
CA GLN A 148 18.33 -6.25 3.67
C GLN A 148 17.87 -4.79 3.74
N LYS A 149 18.17 -4.01 2.69
CA LYS A 149 17.77 -2.59 2.58
C LYS A 149 16.28 -2.45 2.28
N THR A 150 15.71 -1.29 2.63
CA THR A 150 14.30 -0.94 2.35
C THR A 150 13.92 -1.14 0.89
N LEU A 151 14.75 -0.66 -0.04
CA LEU A 151 14.51 -0.81 -1.48
C LEU A 151 14.44 -2.27 -1.94
N THR A 152 15.28 -3.15 -1.39
CA THR A 152 15.22 -4.59 -1.69
C THR A 152 13.92 -5.22 -1.16
N ARG A 153 13.45 -4.81 0.02
CA ARG A 153 12.16 -5.28 0.55
C ARG A 153 11.00 -4.83 -0.32
N LEU A 154 11.03 -3.57 -0.76
CA LEU A 154 10.05 -3.01 -1.69
C LEU A 154 10.07 -3.76 -3.04
N GLY A 155 11.25 -4.02 -3.60
CA GLY A 155 11.38 -4.83 -4.81
C GLY A 155 10.76 -6.22 -4.68
N ASN A 156 11.01 -6.91 -3.58
CA ASN A 156 10.42 -8.23 -3.31
C ASN A 156 8.90 -8.15 -3.16
N ILE A 157 8.37 -7.17 -2.40
CA ILE A 157 6.91 -7.09 -2.21
C ILE A 157 6.16 -6.67 -3.48
N THR A 158 6.72 -5.76 -4.27
CA THR A 158 6.15 -5.39 -5.56
C THR A 158 6.18 -6.57 -6.53
N LEU A 159 7.24 -7.39 -6.49
CA LEU A 159 7.30 -8.62 -7.29
C LEU A 159 6.28 -9.67 -6.81
N ALA A 160 6.01 -9.75 -5.51
CA ALA A 160 4.93 -10.60 -4.98
C ALA A 160 3.56 -10.20 -5.53
N TYR A 161 3.28 -8.90 -5.59
CA TYR A 161 2.04 -8.36 -6.17
C TYR A 161 1.94 -8.71 -7.66
N VAL A 162 3.01 -8.53 -8.42
CA VAL A 162 3.05 -8.93 -9.83
C VAL A 162 2.78 -10.43 -10.00
N TYR A 163 3.37 -11.29 -9.18
CA TYR A 163 3.07 -12.72 -9.21
C TYR A 163 1.63 -13.04 -8.82
N ALA A 164 1.06 -12.30 -7.86
CA ALA A 164 -0.33 -12.48 -7.44
C ALA A 164 -1.30 -12.16 -8.58
N GLN A 165 -1.07 -11.04 -9.28
CA GLN A 165 -1.83 -10.64 -10.48
C GLN A 165 -1.72 -11.66 -11.62
N GLN A 166 -0.60 -12.39 -11.70
CA GLN A 166 -0.39 -13.46 -12.67
C GLN A 166 -0.89 -14.84 -12.18
N GLY A 167 -1.54 -14.92 -11.01
CA GLY A 167 -2.05 -16.16 -10.42
C GLY A 167 -0.97 -17.10 -9.85
N LEU A 168 0.29 -16.66 -9.76
CA LEU A 168 1.44 -17.45 -9.35
C LEU A 168 1.59 -17.51 -7.82
N LYS A 169 0.65 -18.21 -7.16
CA LYS A 169 0.51 -18.25 -5.69
C LYS A 169 1.80 -18.57 -4.93
N THR A 170 2.51 -19.64 -5.30
CA THR A 170 3.75 -20.04 -4.61
C THR A 170 4.81 -18.94 -4.65
N SER A 171 5.02 -18.35 -5.84
CA SER A 171 5.97 -17.26 -6.01
C SER A 171 5.56 -16.00 -5.25
N THR A 172 4.26 -15.71 -5.14
CA THR A 172 3.74 -14.64 -4.27
C THR A 172 4.16 -14.87 -2.82
N PHE A 173 3.90 -16.05 -2.25
CA PHE A 173 4.28 -16.36 -0.86
C PHE A 173 5.78 -16.25 -0.62
N ASP A 174 6.60 -16.78 -1.52
CA ASP A 174 8.05 -16.73 -1.40
C ASP A 174 8.58 -15.30 -1.39
N GLN A 175 8.06 -14.44 -2.27
CA GLN A 175 8.46 -13.04 -2.34
C GLN A 175 7.98 -12.22 -1.14
N ILE A 176 6.77 -12.47 -0.62
CA ILE A 176 6.32 -11.86 0.64
C ILE A 176 7.26 -12.25 1.78
N LYS A 177 7.60 -13.55 1.90
CA LYS A 177 8.53 -14.03 2.92
C LYS A 177 9.91 -13.34 2.82
N LEU A 178 10.42 -13.17 1.61
CA LEU A 178 11.67 -12.44 1.36
C LEU A 178 11.56 -10.95 1.70
N ALA A 179 10.43 -10.30 1.44
CA ALA A 179 10.20 -8.90 1.78
C ALA A 179 10.22 -8.66 3.31
N PHE A 180 9.63 -9.56 4.09
CA PHE A 180 9.52 -9.45 5.56
C PHE A 180 10.69 -10.04 6.35
N ARG A 181 11.62 -10.76 5.70
CA ARG A 181 12.72 -11.45 6.39
C ARG A 181 13.55 -10.50 7.27
N HIS A 182 13.61 -10.74 8.56
CA HIS A 182 14.34 -9.91 9.54
C HIS A 182 13.93 -8.42 9.53
N LEU A 183 12.65 -8.12 9.25
CA LEU A 183 12.15 -6.73 9.25
C LEU A 183 12.39 -6.05 10.60
N GLU A 184 12.27 -6.77 11.71
CA GLU A 184 12.48 -6.31 13.08
C GLU A 184 13.89 -5.76 13.35
N LYS A 185 14.87 -6.11 12.50
CA LYS A 185 16.27 -5.66 12.61
C LYS A 185 16.60 -4.47 11.70
N THR A 186 15.61 -3.97 10.96
CA THR A 186 15.75 -2.90 9.97
C THR A 186 15.40 -1.56 10.61
N ASN A 187 16.20 -0.53 10.35
CA ASN A 187 15.86 0.82 10.79
C ASN A 187 14.56 1.26 10.11
N TYR A 188 13.69 1.93 10.87
CA TYR A 188 12.43 2.41 10.34
C TYR A 188 12.65 3.38 9.18
N ASN A 189 11.87 3.18 8.13
CA ASN A 189 11.71 4.06 6.99
C ASN A 189 10.22 4.03 6.65
N GLU A 190 9.60 5.16 6.42
CA GLU A 190 8.15 5.25 6.23
C GLU A 190 7.64 4.40 5.06
N ASN A 191 8.45 4.21 4.00
CA ASN A 191 8.11 3.30 2.91
C ASN A 191 7.93 1.84 3.36
N LEU A 192 8.42 1.43 4.54
CA LEU A 192 8.21 0.08 5.06
C LEU A 192 6.74 -0.21 5.39
N ASN A 193 5.92 0.80 5.65
CA ASN A 193 4.47 0.60 5.87
C ASN A 193 3.81 0.01 4.60
N LEU A 194 4.33 0.36 3.42
CA LEU A 194 3.86 -0.14 2.12
C LEU A 194 4.02 -1.67 1.99
N LEU A 195 4.97 -2.29 2.70
CA LEU A 195 5.16 -3.74 2.66
C LEU A 195 3.90 -4.49 3.10
N PHE A 196 3.24 -4.00 4.16
CA PHE A 196 2.05 -4.64 4.72
C PHE A 196 0.85 -4.48 3.79
N TYR A 197 0.65 -3.29 3.26
CA TYR A 197 -0.45 -3.02 2.34
C TYR A 197 -0.31 -3.84 1.04
N ILE A 198 0.86 -3.80 0.37
CA ILE A 198 1.07 -4.55 -0.88
C ILE A 198 1.01 -6.07 -0.63
N ALA A 199 1.50 -6.57 0.51
CA ALA A 199 1.36 -7.97 0.87
C ALA A 199 -0.10 -8.38 1.01
N ALA A 200 -0.90 -7.58 1.71
CA ALA A 200 -2.32 -7.84 1.87
C ALA A 200 -3.08 -7.78 0.54
N LEU A 201 -2.77 -6.79 -0.31
CA LEU A 201 -3.32 -6.69 -1.65
C LEU A 201 -2.93 -7.90 -2.51
N SER A 202 -1.69 -8.38 -2.39
CA SER A 202 -1.24 -9.61 -3.04
C SER A 202 -2.03 -10.83 -2.56
N TYR A 203 -2.28 -10.95 -1.25
CA TYR A 203 -3.11 -12.01 -0.67
C TYR A 203 -4.57 -11.91 -1.12
N PHE A 204 -5.10 -10.70 -1.22
CA PHE A 204 -6.44 -10.42 -1.75
C PHE A 204 -6.59 -10.98 -3.17
N HIS A 205 -5.66 -10.68 -4.09
CA HIS A 205 -5.72 -11.17 -5.48
C HIS A 205 -5.62 -12.70 -5.61
N ILE A 206 -5.09 -13.41 -4.61
CA ILE A 206 -5.06 -14.87 -4.59
C ILE A 206 -6.10 -15.51 -3.65
N SER A 207 -7.10 -14.72 -3.24
CA SER A 207 -8.23 -15.11 -2.37
C SER A 207 -7.79 -15.66 -1.01
N LYS A 208 -6.77 -15.05 -0.40
CA LYS A 208 -6.26 -15.37 0.95
C LYS A 208 -6.67 -14.28 1.94
N PHE A 209 -7.97 -14.11 2.13
CA PHE A 209 -8.57 -13.02 2.90
C PHE A 209 -8.14 -12.98 4.37
N ASP A 210 -8.08 -14.13 5.07
CA ASP A 210 -7.60 -14.18 6.46
C ASP A 210 -6.16 -13.63 6.60
N LEU A 211 -5.27 -13.98 5.65
CA LEU A 211 -3.89 -13.51 5.64
C LEU A 211 -3.80 -12.03 5.27
N ALA A 212 -4.65 -11.56 4.35
CA ALA A 212 -4.75 -10.16 3.99
C ALA A 212 -5.12 -9.31 5.22
N ILE A 213 -6.23 -9.63 5.90
CA ILE A 213 -6.69 -8.92 7.10
C ILE A 213 -5.61 -8.93 8.20
N GLN A 214 -5.01 -10.10 8.47
CA GLN A 214 -3.94 -10.21 9.47
C GLN A 214 -2.76 -9.29 9.15
N THR A 215 -2.39 -9.20 7.87
CA THR A 215 -1.26 -8.41 7.42
C THR A 215 -1.57 -6.91 7.50
N LEU A 216 -2.80 -6.51 7.18
CA LEU A 216 -3.24 -5.13 7.31
C LEU A 216 -3.26 -4.66 8.77
N GLU A 217 -3.75 -5.48 9.71
CA GLU A 217 -3.72 -5.12 11.14
C GLU A 217 -2.29 -4.97 11.66
N LYS A 218 -1.39 -5.87 11.25
CA LYS A 218 0.04 -5.74 11.56
C LYS A 218 0.62 -4.46 10.97
N GLY A 219 0.23 -4.08 9.75
CA GLY A 219 0.66 -2.85 9.08
C GLY A 219 0.21 -1.59 9.81
N ILE A 220 -1.06 -1.52 10.23
CA ILE A 220 -1.61 -0.40 11.00
C ILE A 220 -0.84 -0.25 12.32
N ASN A 221 -0.64 -1.35 13.06
CA ASN A 221 0.12 -1.32 14.30
C ASN A 221 1.60 -0.93 14.09
N PHE A 222 2.21 -1.40 13.00
CA PHE A 222 3.57 -1.04 12.64
C PHE A 222 3.71 0.46 12.35
N ALA A 223 2.79 1.04 11.57
CA ALA A 223 2.76 2.47 11.28
C ALA A 223 2.57 3.31 12.56
N LEU A 224 1.60 2.93 13.41
CA LEU A 224 1.35 3.60 14.69
C LEU A 224 2.54 3.55 15.64
N SER A 225 3.19 2.40 15.78
CA SER A 225 4.37 2.25 16.64
C SER A 225 5.55 3.11 16.21
N ASN A 226 5.53 3.60 14.96
CA ASN A 226 6.54 4.49 14.39
C ASN A 226 6.01 5.90 14.11
N ASN A 227 4.87 6.29 14.69
CA ASN A 227 4.24 7.60 14.54
C ASN A 227 3.99 8.02 13.07
N SER A 228 3.56 7.09 12.23
CA SER A 228 3.18 7.37 10.84
C SER A 228 1.75 6.96 10.56
N HIS A 229 1.11 7.71 9.67
CA HIS A 229 -0.24 7.45 9.16
C HIS A 229 -0.25 6.86 7.74
N PHE A 230 0.92 6.75 7.14
CA PHE A 230 1.08 6.30 5.76
C PHE A 230 0.53 4.87 5.58
N MET A 231 -0.36 4.69 4.58
CA MET A 231 -1.09 3.45 4.24
C MET A 231 -2.16 2.99 5.23
N MET A 232 -2.44 3.72 6.31
CA MET A 232 -3.46 3.29 7.28
C MET A 232 -4.88 3.34 6.70
N ILE A 233 -5.24 4.42 6.01
CA ILE A 233 -6.57 4.52 5.37
C ILE A 233 -6.73 3.51 4.23
N ASN A 234 -5.71 3.29 3.41
CA ASN A 234 -5.71 2.27 2.36
C ASN A 234 -5.91 0.87 2.98
N SER A 235 -5.32 0.62 4.15
CA SER A 235 -5.47 -0.64 4.88
C SER A 235 -6.91 -0.84 5.37
N LEU A 236 -7.53 0.20 5.95
CA LEU A 236 -8.93 0.14 6.37
C LEU A 236 -9.87 -0.07 5.17
N TYR A 237 -9.60 0.62 4.07
CA TYR A 237 -10.38 0.51 2.86
C TYR A 237 -10.33 -0.91 2.26
N LEU A 238 -9.14 -1.52 2.20
CA LEU A 238 -8.99 -2.91 1.74
C LEU A 238 -9.66 -3.91 2.70
N MET A 239 -9.56 -3.70 4.03
CA MET A 239 -10.29 -4.53 5.00
C MET A 239 -11.81 -4.48 4.77
N ALA A 240 -12.37 -3.29 4.56
CA ALA A 240 -13.80 -3.12 4.35
C ALA A 240 -14.29 -3.85 3.08
N ASN A 241 -13.53 -3.76 1.99
CA ASN A 241 -13.84 -4.50 0.76
C ASN A 241 -13.77 -6.02 0.95
N ILE A 242 -12.79 -6.52 1.69
CA ILE A 242 -12.71 -7.95 2.02
C ILE A 242 -13.93 -8.39 2.83
N ALA A 243 -14.36 -7.58 3.81
CA ALA A 243 -15.50 -7.89 4.64
C ALA A 243 -16.81 -8.03 3.82
N GLU A 244 -17.04 -7.15 2.86
CA GLU A 244 -18.21 -7.23 1.98
C GLU A 244 -18.18 -8.49 1.10
N ILE A 245 -17.04 -8.83 0.50
CA ILE A 245 -16.91 -10.07 -0.31
C ILE A 245 -17.21 -11.31 0.54
N VAL A 246 -16.63 -11.37 1.74
CA VAL A 246 -16.81 -12.50 2.65
C VAL A 246 -18.29 -12.66 3.07
N LYS A 247 -18.98 -11.53 3.29
CA LYS A 247 -20.40 -11.49 3.62
C LYS A 247 -21.26 -11.98 2.46
N GLU A 248 -20.98 -11.55 1.23
CA GLU A 248 -21.71 -11.97 0.03
C GLU A 248 -21.49 -13.45 -0.30
N GLU A 249 -20.27 -13.96 -0.12
CA GLU A 249 -19.90 -15.33 -0.47
C GLU A 249 -20.13 -16.37 0.66
N ASN A 250 -20.69 -15.96 1.80
CA ASN A 250 -20.83 -16.79 3.02
C ASN A 250 -19.51 -17.46 3.44
N HIS A 251 -18.37 -16.80 3.24
CA HIS A 251 -17.07 -17.37 3.57
C HIS A 251 -16.88 -17.35 5.10
N SER A 252 -16.48 -18.48 5.70
CA SER A 252 -16.17 -18.50 7.13
C SER A 252 -14.75 -17.99 7.39
N LEU A 253 -14.59 -16.73 7.82
CA LEU A 253 -13.31 -16.25 8.35
C LEU A 253 -13.13 -16.72 9.81
N THR A 254 -11.89 -17.03 10.20
CA THR A 254 -11.59 -17.31 11.61
C THR A 254 -11.41 -15.99 12.36
N LEU A 255 -12.53 -15.31 12.64
CA LEU A 255 -12.57 -13.92 13.15
C LEU A 255 -11.94 -13.71 14.54
N LYS A 256 -11.73 -14.78 15.32
CA LYS A 256 -11.35 -14.70 16.76
C LYS A 256 -10.01 -14.00 17.06
N SER A 257 -9.23 -13.56 16.08
CA SER A 257 -7.90 -12.97 16.28
C SER A 257 -7.71 -11.52 15.82
N TYR A 258 -8.75 -10.88 15.26
CA TYR A 258 -8.59 -9.57 14.60
C TYR A 258 -9.26 -8.44 15.37
N ASN A 259 -8.52 -7.67 16.16
CA ASN A 259 -9.13 -6.68 17.06
C ASN A 259 -9.73 -5.46 16.34
N ILE A 260 -9.05 -4.95 15.31
CA ILE A 260 -9.52 -3.80 14.53
C ILE A 260 -10.62 -4.29 13.59
N PHE A 261 -10.43 -5.45 12.97
CA PHE A 261 -11.45 -6.03 12.08
C PHE A 261 -12.72 -6.45 12.82
N ASN A 262 -12.62 -7.01 14.03
CA ASN A 262 -13.81 -7.40 14.79
C ASN A 262 -14.64 -6.20 15.25
N SER A 263 -14.01 -5.05 15.49
CA SER A 263 -14.76 -3.81 15.70
C SER A 263 -15.61 -3.42 14.49
N PHE A 264 -15.27 -3.88 13.27
CA PHE A 264 -16.05 -3.66 12.06
C PHE A 264 -17.27 -4.58 11.92
N ILE A 265 -17.18 -5.82 12.45
CA ILE A 265 -18.21 -6.86 12.25
C ILE A 265 -19.24 -6.92 13.38
N GLN A 266 -18.95 -6.41 14.58
CA GLN A 266 -19.89 -6.46 15.72
C GLN A 266 -21.03 -5.43 15.65
N GLN A 267 -21.80 -5.42 14.55
CA GLN A 267 -23.23 -5.09 14.66
C GLN A 267 -24.00 -6.37 15.00
N PRO A 268 -24.97 -6.34 15.93
CA PRO A 268 -26.05 -7.29 15.88
C PRO A 268 -26.74 -7.11 14.52
N PHE A 269 -27.08 -8.22 13.87
CA PHE A 269 -28.01 -8.21 12.76
C PHE A 269 -29.31 -7.58 13.25
N GLU A 270 -29.54 -6.29 12.98
CA GLU A 270 -30.88 -5.74 13.03
C GLU A 270 -31.64 -6.37 11.86
N GLU A 271 -32.45 -7.38 12.20
CA GLU A 271 -33.47 -7.92 11.32
C GLU A 271 -34.30 -6.74 10.79
N ALA A 272 -34.21 -6.51 9.49
CA ALA A 272 -35.13 -5.63 8.80
C ALA A 272 -36.55 -6.18 9.04
N THR A 273 -37.33 -5.44 9.82
CA THR A 273 -38.76 -5.65 10.03
C THR A 273 -39.56 -5.02 8.91
#